data_AF-A0A3B3DQD4-F1
#
_entry.id   AF-A0A3B3DQD4-F1
#
_cell.length_a   1.000
_cell.length_b   1.000
_cell.length_c   1.000
_cell.angle_alpha   90.00
_cell.angle_beta   90.00
_cell.angle_gamma   90.00
#
_symmetry.space_group_name_H-M   'P 1'
#
loop_
_entity.id
_entity.type
_entity.pdbx_description
1 polymer ?
#
loop_
_entity_poly.entity_id
_entity_poly.type
_entity_poly.pdbx_seq_one_letter_code
_entity_poly.pdbx_strand_id
1 'polypeptide(L)'
;MRPCTPPLLLLLLMAGMCAALPSPSNVSISSYNLQHTLTFSPGPHSPPGAGFRVQVSNSRRKSWRSVVACWSLRAGQTCNLTKAFKDPFSTYRARVCAVTANQTSEWTESGPFEPMSDTVFGPPGVSVSGCGNCLLLRLSVPAELRRSFRVGGAHSQVHVHVQRTRDQTQFSLLLPLQEENVISYLEPGVEYCVRASFVSFLNRNTLPSEAHCAFTSAPPPKLCLQMLKGLLGAFGLLLVLVLLTCVRWVRVRRQQVLPRPERAPPAVCSGFPLSTSKQHESAP
;
A
#
# COMPACT_ATOMS: atom_id res chain seq x y z
N MET A 1 -65.32 -38.51 52.70
CA MET A 1 -64.00 -37.85 52.79
C MET A 1 -63.67 -37.29 51.41
N ARG A 2 -63.82 -35.97 51.20
CA ARG A 2 -63.43 -35.31 49.96
C ARG A 2 -62.04 -34.70 50.19
N PRO A 3 -61.01 -35.04 49.40
CA PRO A 3 -59.69 -34.46 49.60
C PRO A 3 -59.69 -33.00 49.16
N CYS A 4 -59.39 -32.10 50.08
CA CYS A 4 -59.07 -30.70 49.79
C CYS A 4 -57.70 -30.65 49.12
N THR A 5 -57.67 -30.49 47.80
CA THR A 5 -56.46 -30.06 47.10
C THR A 5 -56.09 -28.64 47.57
N PRO A 6 -54.88 -28.40 48.09
CA PRO A 6 -54.51 -27.09 48.61
C PRO A 6 -54.39 -26.08 47.45
N PRO A 7 -54.84 -24.82 47.64
CA PRO A 7 -54.80 -23.76 46.62
C PRO A 7 -53.37 -23.40 46.17
N LEU A 8 -52.34 -23.88 46.89
CA LEU A 8 -50.94 -23.70 46.54
C LEU A 8 -50.54 -24.43 45.24
N LEU A 9 -51.15 -25.59 44.96
CA LEU A 9 -50.86 -26.35 43.73
C LEU A 9 -51.40 -25.63 42.50
N LEU A 10 -52.52 -24.90 42.63
CA LEU A 10 -53.10 -24.09 41.57
C LEU A 10 -52.25 -22.82 41.31
N LEU A 11 -51.63 -22.25 42.35
CA LEU A 11 -50.72 -21.09 42.22
C LEU A 11 -49.42 -21.46 41.48
N LEU A 12 -48.89 -22.67 41.71
CA LEU A 12 -47.71 -23.20 41.02
C LEU A 12 -47.99 -23.53 39.54
N LEU A 13 -49.23 -23.90 39.18
CA LEU A 13 -49.64 -24.09 37.78
C LEU A 13 -49.82 -22.77 37.01
N MET A 14 -50.15 -21.66 37.69
CA MET A 14 -50.25 -20.33 37.07
C MET A 14 -48.90 -19.61 36.94
N ALA A 15 -47.86 -20.14 37.58
CA ALA A 15 -46.46 -19.72 37.39
C ALA A 15 -45.78 -20.44 36.21
N GLY A 16 -46.55 -20.97 35.27
CA GLY A 16 -46.10 -21.22 33.90
C GLY A 16 -45.74 -19.87 33.28
N MET A 17 -44.56 -19.35 33.63
CA MET A 17 -44.03 -18.13 33.08
C MET A 17 -44.16 -18.22 31.57
N CYS A 18 -45.01 -17.39 30.99
CA CYS A 18 -44.95 -17.08 29.57
C CYS A 18 -43.62 -16.34 29.39
N ALA A 19 -42.52 -17.09 29.34
CA ALA A 19 -41.18 -16.53 29.22
C ALA A 19 -41.19 -15.72 27.94
N ALA A 20 -41.00 -14.41 28.08
CA ALA A 20 -40.96 -13.52 26.94
C ALA A 20 -39.78 -13.91 26.06
N LEU A 21 -40.00 -13.93 24.74
CA LEU A 21 -38.95 -14.23 23.79
C LEU A 21 -37.83 -13.18 23.94
N PRO A 22 -36.58 -13.60 24.23
CA PRO A 22 -35.49 -12.66 24.48
C PRO A 22 -35.19 -11.84 23.23
N SER A 23 -34.96 -10.54 23.42
CA SER A 23 -34.62 -9.64 22.32
C SER A 23 -33.20 -9.90 21.80
N PRO A 24 -32.95 -9.68 20.49
CA PRO A 24 -31.61 -9.75 19.93
C PRO A 24 -30.67 -8.72 20.59
N SER A 25 -29.37 -8.98 20.56
CA SER A 25 -28.34 -8.06 21.06
C SER A 25 -27.27 -7.79 20.00
N ASN A 26 -26.32 -6.90 20.30
CA ASN A 26 -25.19 -6.56 19.42
C ASN A 26 -25.62 -6.16 17.99
N VAL A 27 -26.67 -5.34 17.88
CA VAL A 27 -27.21 -4.89 16.60
C VAL A 27 -26.32 -3.80 16.04
N SER A 28 -25.62 -4.10 14.96
CA SER A 28 -24.65 -3.20 14.34
C SER A 28 -24.77 -3.19 12.82
N ILE A 29 -24.47 -2.04 12.21
CA ILE A 29 -24.43 -1.86 10.76
C ILE A 29 -22.96 -1.79 10.37
N SER A 30 -22.54 -2.67 9.48
CA SER A 30 -21.23 -2.62 8.81
C SER A 30 -21.41 -2.17 7.38
N SER A 31 -20.44 -1.42 6.86
CA SER A 31 -20.53 -0.88 5.51
C SER A 31 -19.18 -0.78 4.81
N TYR A 32 -19.13 -1.29 3.59
CA TYR A 32 -17.96 -1.22 2.73
C TYR A 32 -18.39 -0.85 1.31
N ASN A 33 -17.79 0.21 0.74
CA ASN A 33 -18.15 0.73 -0.59
C ASN A 33 -19.67 0.92 -0.79
N LEU A 34 -20.35 1.50 0.21
CA LEU A 34 -21.80 1.71 0.25
C LEU A 34 -22.65 0.42 0.17
N GLN A 35 -22.07 -0.73 0.47
CA GLN A 35 -22.81 -1.97 0.69
C GLN A 35 -22.98 -2.16 2.19
N HIS A 36 -24.24 -2.16 2.63
CA HIS A 36 -24.60 -2.11 4.04
C HIS A 36 -25.13 -3.46 4.51
N THR A 37 -24.61 -3.95 5.63
CA THR A 37 -25.01 -5.22 6.22
C THR A 37 -25.30 -5.04 7.71
N LEU A 38 -26.49 -5.46 8.13
CA LEU A 38 -26.87 -5.56 9.53
C LEU A 38 -26.43 -6.90 10.11
N THR A 39 -25.75 -6.85 11.25
CA THR A 39 -25.38 -8.00 12.06
C THR A 39 -26.01 -7.88 13.44
N PHE A 40 -26.35 -9.02 14.04
CA PHE A 40 -26.93 -9.11 15.38
C PHE A 40 -26.66 -10.49 15.98
N SER A 41 -26.74 -10.58 17.31
CA SER A 41 -26.69 -11.83 18.05
C SER A 41 -28.09 -12.21 18.53
N PRO A 42 -28.48 -13.50 18.49
CA PRO A 42 -29.69 -13.96 19.17
C PRO A 42 -29.66 -13.61 20.66
N GLY A 43 -30.84 -13.39 21.25
CA GLY A 43 -30.95 -13.18 22.69
C GLY A 43 -30.54 -14.44 23.48
N PRO A 44 -30.11 -14.31 24.74
CA PRO A 44 -29.73 -15.44 25.58
C PRO A 44 -30.88 -16.46 25.67
N HIS A 45 -30.59 -17.75 25.47
CA HIS A 45 -31.59 -18.83 25.49
C HIS A 45 -32.69 -18.71 24.41
N SER A 46 -32.42 -18.00 23.30
CA SER A 46 -33.32 -17.99 22.15
C SER A 46 -33.57 -19.42 21.64
N PRO A 47 -34.82 -19.82 21.36
CA PRO A 47 -35.12 -21.13 20.79
C PRO A 47 -34.37 -21.37 19.47
N PRO A 48 -33.88 -22.59 19.19
CA PRO A 48 -33.15 -22.89 17.94
C PRO A 48 -33.93 -22.59 16.65
N GLY A 49 -35.27 -22.65 16.72
CA GLY A 49 -36.18 -22.34 15.62
C GLY A 49 -36.63 -20.88 15.53
N ALA A 50 -36.09 -19.98 16.35
CA ALA A 50 -36.45 -18.57 16.31
C ALA A 50 -36.02 -17.93 14.98
N GLY A 51 -36.95 -17.25 14.33
CA GLY A 51 -36.69 -16.40 13.18
C GLY A 51 -36.43 -14.95 13.60
N PHE A 52 -35.94 -14.14 12.67
CA PHE A 52 -35.69 -12.72 12.90
C PHE A 52 -36.25 -11.86 11.77
N ARG A 53 -36.74 -10.68 12.15
CA ARG A 53 -37.32 -9.69 11.24
C ARG A 53 -36.59 -8.37 11.38
N VAL A 54 -36.32 -7.72 10.25
CA VAL A 54 -35.59 -6.44 10.20
C VAL A 54 -36.49 -5.32 9.67
N GLN A 55 -36.41 -4.18 10.35
CA GLN A 55 -36.99 -2.92 9.90
C GLN A 55 -35.93 -1.82 9.84
N VAL A 56 -36.14 -0.85 8.97
CA VAL A 56 -35.30 0.35 8.87
C VAL A 56 -36.14 1.61 8.97
N SER A 57 -35.54 2.67 9.50
CA SER A 57 -36.09 4.02 9.47
C SER A 57 -35.05 4.99 8.94
N ASN A 58 -35.53 6.07 8.33
CA ASN A 58 -34.72 7.18 7.84
C ASN A 58 -35.19 8.45 8.58
N SER A 59 -34.25 9.28 9.03
CA SER A 59 -34.51 10.52 9.79
C SER A 59 -35.48 11.49 9.12
N ARG A 60 -35.55 11.52 7.78
CA ARG A 60 -36.47 12.37 7.00
C ARG A 60 -37.92 11.88 7.03
N ARG A 61 -38.14 10.55 7.03
CA ARG A 61 -39.49 9.96 6.98
C ARG A 61 -40.01 9.49 8.34
N LYS A 62 -39.13 9.28 9.31
CA LYS A 62 -39.41 8.85 10.70
C LYS A 62 -40.37 7.66 10.84
N SER A 63 -40.50 6.84 9.80
CA SER A 63 -41.38 5.65 9.76
C SER A 63 -40.56 4.39 9.56
N TRP A 64 -40.88 3.36 10.34
CA TRP A 64 -40.27 2.04 10.24
C TRP A 64 -40.83 1.27 9.04
N ARG A 65 -39.95 0.67 8.25
CA ARG A 65 -40.30 -0.11 7.06
C ARG A 65 -39.63 -1.46 7.11
N SER A 66 -40.40 -2.50 6.83
CA SER A 66 -39.90 -3.87 6.75
C SER A 66 -38.96 -4.06 5.58
N VAL A 67 -37.82 -4.70 5.82
CA VAL A 67 -36.91 -5.14 4.76
C VAL A 67 -37.38 -6.52 4.31
N VAL A 68 -38.08 -6.59 3.18
CA VAL A 68 -38.76 -7.82 2.70
C VAL A 68 -37.80 -9.02 2.61
N ALA A 69 -36.58 -8.79 2.12
CA ALA A 69 -35.55 -9.83 2.00
C ALA A 69 -35.07 -10.38 3.36
N CYS A 70 -35.36 -9.69 4.46
CA CYS A 70 -34.91 -10.00 5.82
C CYS A 70 -36.08 -10.23 6.79
N TRP A 71 -37.20 -10.72 6.27
CA TRP A 71 -38.41 -10.98 7.07
C TRP A 71 -38.45 -12.40 7.66
N SER A 72 -37.54 -13.27 7.23
CA SER A 72 -37.47 -14.69 7.66
C SER A 72 -36.01 -15.13 7.82
N LEU A 73 -35.24 -14.37 8.59
CA LEU A 73 -33.84 -14.72 8.88
C LEU A 73 -33.76 -15.78 9.98
N ARG A 74 -32.74 -16.62 9.92
CA ARG A 74 -32.35 -17.58 10.96
C ARG A 74 -31.16 -17.05 11.75
N ALA A 75 -30.90 -17.66 12.92
CA ALA A 75 -29.73 -17.33 13.72
C ALA A 75 -28.44 -17.44 12.90
N GLY A 76 -27.54 -16.47 13.05
CA GLY A 76 -26.27 -16.39 12.32
C GLY A 76 -26.37 -15.77 10.91
N GLN A 77 -27.58 -15.53 10.38
CA GLN A 77 -27.73 -14.82 9.10
C GLN A 77 -27.63 -13.30 9.28
N THR A 78 -27.15 -12.63 8.25
CA THR A 78 -27.06 -11.17 8.18
C THR A 78 -28.14 -10.61 7.26
N CYS A 79 -28.39 -9.29 7.34
CA CYS A 79 -29.35 -8.62 6.47
C CYS A 79 -28.68 -7.56 5.60
N ASN A 80 -28.83 -7.67 4.28
CA ASN A 80 -28.36 -6.63 3.35
C ASN A 80 -29.34 -5.45 3.34
N LEU A 81 -28.86 -4.28 3.78
CA LEU A 81 -29.64 -3.04 3.87
C LEU A 81 -29.40 -2.09 2.68
N THR A 82 -28.51 -2.44 1.74
CA THR A 82 -28.07 -1.57 0.63
C THR A 82 -29.24 -0.99 -0.17
N LYS A 83 -30.23 -1.83 -0.52
CA LYS A 83 -31.42 -1.38 -1.26
C LYS A 83 -32.39 -0.53 -0.41
N ALA A 84 -32.32 -0.68 0.91
CA ALA A 84 -33.17 0.04 1.85
C ALA A 84 -32.62 1.45 2.13
N PHE A 85 -31.29 1.62 2.12
CA PHE A 85 -30.60 2.90 2.32
C PHE A 85 -30.40 3.65 1.00
N LYS A 86 -31.50 4.15 0.43
CA LYS A 86 -31.51 4.75 -0.91
C LYS A 86 -30.79 6.10 -1.01
N ASP A 87 -31.00 6.95 -0.01
CA ASP A 87 -30.35 8.27 0.08
C ASP A 87 -29.08 8.13 0.91
N PRO A 88 -27.88 8.30 0.34
CA PRO A 88 -26.64 8.05 1.04
C PRO A 88 -26.23 9.24 1.95
N PHE A 89 -26.93 10.39 1.88
CA PHE A 89 -26.73 11.58 2.73
C PHE A 89 -27.76 11.68 3.87
N SER A 90 -28.44 10.58 4.18
CA SER A 90 -29.44 10.56 5.23
C SER A 90 -29.00 9.67 6.38
N THR A 91 -29.42 10.02 7.59
CA THR A 91 -29.23 9.17 8.77
C THR A 91 -30.30 8.07 8.81
N TYR A 92 -29.86 6.84 9.00
CA TYR A 92 -30.69 5.66 9.16
C TYR A 92 -30.54 5.04 10.54
N ARG A 93 -31.56 4.28 10.93
CA ARG A 93 -31.51 3.29 12.00
C ARG A 93 -32.09 1.99 11.50
N ALA A 94 -31.55 0.88 11.93
CA ALA A 94 -32.12 -0.45 11.72
C ALA A 94 -32.56 -1.02 13.07
N ARG A 95 -33.54 -1.92 13.04
CA ARG A 95 -33.95 -2.66 14.23
C ARG A 95 -34.32 -4.09 13.88
N VAL A 96 -34.10 -4.99 14.81
CA VAL A 96 -34.36 -6.42 14.68
C VAL A 96 -35.14 -6.93 15.88
N CYS A 97 -36.07 -7.86 15.64
CA CYS A 97 -36.74 -8.63 16.68
C CYS A 97 -36.65 -10.12 16.37
N ALA A 98 -36.75 -10.93 17.42
CA ALA A 98 -36.90 -12.38 17.32
C ALA A 98 -38.38 -12.73 17.20
N VAL A 99 -38.69 -13.81 16.48
CA VAL A 99 -40.05 -14.28 16.22
C VAL A 99 -40.10 -15.80 16.29
N THR A 100 -41.09 -16.34 17.00
CA THR A 100 -41.47 -17.75 16.97
C THR A 100 -42.91 -17.88 16.50
N ALA A 101 -43.47 -19.10 16.48
CA ALA A 101 -44.87 -19.30 16.08
C ALA A 101 -45.86 -18.48 16.93
N ASN A 102 -45.56 -18.29 18.22
CA ASN A 102 -46.51 -17.75 19.20
C ASN A 102 -46.06 -16.43 19.85
N GLN A 103 -44.81 -16.00 19.64
CA GLN A 103 -44.25 -14.84 20.32
C GLN A 103 -43.37 -13.99 19.40
N THR A 104 -43.28 -12.71 19.70
CA THR A 104 -42.34 -11.76 19.11
C THR A 104 -41.65 -11.01 20.24
N SER A 105 -40.33 -10.85 20.16
CA SER A 105 -39.58 -10.10 21.16
C SER A 105 -39.78 -8.59 20.98
N GLU A 106 -39.35 -7.82 21.99
CA GLU A 106 -39.07 -6.40 21.81
C GLU A 106 -38.04 -6.17 20.68
N TRP A 107 -38.10 -4.97 20.10
CA TRP A 107 -37.17 -4.56 19.05
C TRP A 107 -35.86 -4.04 19.65
N THR A 108 -34.75 -4.48 19.08
CA THR A 108 -33.43 -3.92 19.40
C THR A 108 -32.95 -3.07 18.24
N GLU A 109 -32.66 -1.80 18.50
CA GLU A 109 -32.20 -0.84 17.50
C GLU A 109 -30.68 -0.80 17.38
N SER A 110 -30.20 -0.45 16.18
CA SER A 110 -28.82 -0.06 15.92
C SER A 110 -28.56 1.37 16.38
N GLY A 111 -27.27 1.74 16.45
CA GLY A 111 -26.88 3.15 16.42
C GLY A 111 -27.34 3.87 15.14
N PRO A 112 -27.34 5.22 15.14
CA PRO A 112 -27.52 5.98 13.91
C PRO A 112 -26.38 5.68 12.92
N PHE A 113 -26.71 5.64 11.64
CA PHE A 113 -25.75 5.36 10.57
C PHE A 113 -26.00 6.25 9.36
N GLU A 114 -24.97 6.91 8.87
CA GLU A 114 -24.99 7.74 7.67
C GLU A 114 -24.11 7.11 6.57
N PRO A 115 -24.70 6.62 5.47
CA PRO A 115 -23.97 5.84 4.46
C PRO A 115 -22.71 6.52 3.91
N MET A 116 -22.78 7.81 3.54
CA MET A 116 -21.61 8.50 2.98
C MET A 116 -20.51 8.75 4.00
N SER A 117 -20.86 8.99 5.27
CA SER A 117 -19.92 9.43 6.30
C SER A 117 -19.30 8.26 7.07
N ASP A 118 -20.09 7.20 7.30
CA ASP A 118 -19.70 6.07 8.16
C ASP A 118 -19.21 4.85 7.37
N THR A 119 -19.46 4.75 6.06
CA THR A 119 -18.96 3.62 5.27
C THR A 119 -17.44 3.60 5.24
N VAL A 120 -16.84 2.41 5.22
CA VAL A 120 -15.44 2.28 4.80
C VAL A 120 -15.40 2.34 3.28
N PHE A 121 -14.60 3.23 2.73
CA PHE A 121 -14.28 3.23 1.30
C PHE A 121 -12.99 2.45 1.09
N GLY A 122 -13.12 1.32 0.41
CA GLY A 122 -11.99 0.57 -0.12
C GLY A 122 -11.23 1.38 -1.17
N PRO A 123 -10.02 0.96 -1.55
CA PRO A 123 -9.28 1.65 -2.59
C PRO A 123 -9.97 1.52 -3.97
N PRO A 124 -9.74 2.47 -4.89
CA PRO A 124 -10.03 2.22 -6.30
C PRO A 124 -9.19 1.05 -6.80
N GLY A 125 -9.65 0.36 -7.85
CA GLY A 125 -8.76 -0.55 -8.58
C GLY A 125 -7.68 0.26 -9.29
N VAL A 126 -6.43 -0.19 -9.19
CA VAL A 126 -5.25 0.54 -9.68
C VAL A 126 -4.48 -0.33 -10.66
N SER A 127 -4.07 0.28 -11.77
CA SER A 127 -3.10 -0.30 -12.71
C SER A 127 -2.14 0.80 -13.15
N VAL A 128 -0.86 0.48 -13.27
CA VAL A 128 0.19 1.43 -13.65
C VAL A 128 1.05 0.88 -14.79
N SER A 129 1.46 1.76 -15.68
CA SER A 129 2.38 1.43 -16.79
C SER A 129 3.29 2.59 -17.12
N GLY A 130 4.47 2.31 -17.65
CA GLY A 130 5.45 3.35 -18.04
C GLY A 130 5.10 4.04 -19.36
N CYS A 131 5.39 5.33 -19.44
CA CYS A 131 5.24 6.14 -20.66
C CYS A 131 6.51 6.94 -21.03
N GLY A 132 7.69 6.43 -20.68
CA GLY A 132 8.99 7.05 -20.98
C GLY A 132 9.58 7.76 -19.76
N ASN A 133 9.02 8.94 -19.45
CA ASN A 133 9.38 9.79 -18.32
C ASN A 133 8.19 10.03 -17.36
N CYS A 134 7.22 9.12 -17.40
CA CYS A 134 5.97 9.20 -16.66
C CYS A 134 5.41 7.81 -16.36
N LEU A 135 4.40 7.77 -15.49
CA LEU A 135 3.52 6.62 -15.30
C LEU A 135 2.10 6.96 -15.74
N LEU A 136 1.50 6.06 -16.51
CA LEU A 136 0.08 6.05 -16.82
C LEU A 136 -0.66 5.29 -15.72
N LEU A 137 -1.45 6.02 -14.93
CA LEU A 137 -2.25 5.50 -13.83
C LEU A 137 -3.69 5.28 -14.32
N ARG A 138 -4.14 4.03 -14.29
CA ARG A 138 -5.53 3.65 -14.56
C ARG A 138 -6.28 3.33 -13.29
N LEU A 139 -7.46 3.94 -13.15
CA LEU A 139 -8.32 3.80 -11.99
C LEU A 139 -9.67 3.18 -12.39
N SER A 140 -10.06 2.12 -11.70
CA SER A 140 -11.37 1.48 -11.88
C SER A 140 -12.23 1.62 -10.63
N VAL A 141 -13.46 2.14 -10.79
CA VAL A 141 -14.41 2.33 -9.69
C VAL A 141 -15.79 1.79 -10.09
N PRO A 142 -16.49 1.03 -9.22
CA PRO A 142 -17.86 0.61 -9.47
C PRO A 142 -18.78 1.80 -9.81
N ALA A 143 -19.68 1.61 -10.79
CA ALA A 143 -20.51 2.68 -11.31
C ALA A 143 -21.42 3.32 -10.25
N GLU A 144 -21.92 2.51 -9.32
CA GLU A 144 -22.76 2.93 -8.19
C GLU A 144 -22.00 3.90 -7.29
N LEU A 145 -20.75 3.56 -6.96
CA LEU A 145 -19.89 4.36 -6.11
C LEU A 145 -19.49 5.68 -6.81
N ARG A 146 -19.17 5.61 -8.11
CA ARG A 146 -18.89 6.79 -8.94
C ARG A 146 -20.08 7.76 -9.01
N ARG A 147 -21.32 7.24 -9.10
CA ARG A 147 -22.53 8.06 -9.06
C ARG A 147 -22.71 8.75 -7.70
N SER A 148 -22.53 8.03 -6.59
CA SER A 148 -22.65 8.59 -5.24
C SER A 148 -21.66 9.72 -4.97
N PHE A 149 -20.40 9.58 -5.39
CA PHE A 149 -19.40 10.66 -5.26
C PHE A 149 -19.76 11.91 -6.06
N ARG A 150 -20.33 11.76 -7.27
CA ARG A 150 -20.79 12.88 -8.09
C ARG A 150 -21.95 13.64 -7.45
N VAL A 151 -22.92 12.92 -6.87
CA VAL A 151 -24.11 13.54 -6.25
C VAL A 151 -23.75 14.28 -4.96
N GLY A 152 -22.75 13.81 -4.22
CA GLY A 152 -22.37 14.39 -2.93
C GLY A 152 -21.53 15.65 -2.96
N GLY A 153 -21.23 16.20 -4.13
CA GLY A 153 -20.36 17.37 -4.25
C GLY A 153 -18.92 17.12 -3.74
N ALA A 154 -18.55 15.86 -3.47
CA ALA A 154 -17.19 15.51 -3.14
C ALA A 154 -16.37 15.71 -4.40
N HIS A 155 -15.43 16.66 -4.37
CA HIS A 155 -14.37 16.76 -5.36
C HIS A 155 -13.82 15.35 -5.56
N SER A 156 -14.16 14.75 -6.71
CA SER A 156 -13.90 13.34 -6.98
C SER A 156 -12.42 13.21 -7.27
N GLN A 157 -11.62 13.29 -6.22
CA GLN A 157 -10.17 13.27 -6.24
C GLN A 157 -9.69 12.00 -5.56
N VAL A 158 -8.49 11.60 -5.95
CA VAL A 158 -7.78 10.46 -5.42
C VAL A 158 -6.45 10.98 -4.92
N HIS A 159 -6.12 10.60 -3.68
CA HIS A 159 -4.82 10.82 -3.12
C HIS A 159 -3.90 9.72 -3.62
N VAL A 160 -2.85 10.10 -4.33
CA VAL A 160 -1.92 9.18 -4.98
C VAL A 160 -0.54 9.38 -4.35
N HIS A 161 -0.06 8.35 -3.69
CA HIS A 161 1.27 8.29 -3.11
C HIS A 161 2.21 7.55 -4.06
N VAL A 162 3.28 8.22 -4.47
CA VAL A 162 4.27 7.68 -5.41
C VAL A 162 5.61 7.55 -4.70
N GLN A 163 6.23 6.38 -4.80
CA GLN A 163 7.47 6.06 -4.09
C GLN A 163 8.46 5.42 -5.06
N ARG A 164 9.65 6.01 -5.18
CA ARG A 164 10.76 5.48 -5.98
C ARG A 164 11.38 4.29 -5.24
N THR A 165 11.59 3.16 -5.92
CA THR A 165 12.04 1.93 -5.25
C THR A 165 13.51 1.97 -4.83
N ARG A 166 14.39 2.60 -5.62
CA ARG A 166 15.85 2.62 -5.40
C ARG A 166 16.27 3.27 -4.08
N ASP A 167 15.67 4.39 -3.72
CA ASP A 167 16.09 5.21 -2.56
C ASP A 167 14.91 5.66 -1.68
N GLN A 168 13.72 5.10 -1.93
CA GLN A 168 12.53 5.32 -1.12
C GLN A 168 12.04 6.77 -1.10
N THR A 169 12.51 7.63 -2.03
CA THR A 169 11.97 8.99 -2.13
C THR A 169 10.52 8.94 -2.54
N GLN A 170 9.67 9.67 -1.82
CA GLN A 170 8.23 9.66 -2.01
C GLN A 170 7.66 11.06 -2.15
N PHE A 171 6.56 11.16 -2.88
CA PHE A 171 5.75 12.36 -2.99
C PHE A 171 4.29 11.97 -3.17
N SER A 172 3.39 12.92 -2.91
CA SER A 172 1.94 12.69 -3.05
C SER A 172 1.32 13.71 -3.99
N LEU A 173 0.29 13.27 -4.71
CA LEU A 173 -0.46 14.07 -5.66
C LEU A 173 -1.96 13.90 -5.40
N LEU A 174 -2.74 14.95 -5.67
CA LEU A 174 -4.19 14.87 -5.77
C LEU A 174 -4.56 14.84 -7.25
N LEU A 175 -5.12 13.71 -7.70
CA LEU A 175 -5.52 13.51 -9.09
C LEU A 175 -7.03 13.40 -9.20
N PRO A 176 -7.64 13.80 -10.32
CA PRO A 176 -9.06 13.59 -10.54
C PRO A 176 -9.39 12.09 -10.65
N LEU A 177 -10.60 11.72 -10.23
CA LEU A 177 -11.14 10.37 -10.35
C LEU A 177 -11.59 10.08 -11.79
N GLN A 178 -10.62 10.09 -12.68
CA GLN A 178 -10.74 9.71 -14.07
C GLN A 178 -10.17 8.31 -14.27
N GLU A 179 -10.66 7.62 -15.31
CA GLU A 179 -10.21 6.26 -15.63
C GLU A 179 -8.72 6.20 -15.94
N GLU A 180 -8.16 7.28 -16.49
CA GLU A 180 -6.75 7.38 -16.83
C GLU A 180 -6.20 8.75 -16.40
N ASN A 181 -5.04 8.72 -15.75
CA ASN A 181 -4.30 9.88 -15.27
C ASN A 181 -2.81 9.70 -15.60
N VAL A 182 -2.07 10.80 -15.72
CA VAL A 182 -0.63 10.77 -16.00
C VAL A 182 0.14 11.36 -14.82
N ILE A 183 1.10 10.58 -14.31
CA ILE A 183 2.08 11.02 -13.31
C ILE A 183 3.36 11.37 -14.07
N SER A 184 3.57 12.66 -14.33
CA SER A 184 4.67 13.17 -15.15
C SER A 184 5.92 13.50 -14.33
N TYR A 185 6.98 13.92 -15.03
CA TYR A 185 8.24 14.40 -14.45
C TYR A 185 8.99 13.35 -13.63
N LEU A 186 8.96 12.09 -14.09
CA LEU A 186 9.68 10.98 -13.48
C LEU A 186 10.98 10.66 -14.22
N GLU A 187 11.92 10.06 -13.51
CA GLU A 187 13.20 9.63 -14.08
C GLU A 187 12.98 8.44 -15.03
N PRO A 188 13.45 8.50 -16.29
CA PRO A 188 13.38 7.38 -17.23
C PRO A 188 14.15 6.15 -16.74
N GLY A 189 13.61 4.95 -16.98
CA GLY A 189 14.24 3.67 -16.63
C GLY A 189 14.22 3.32 -15.14
N VAL A 190 13.42 4.06 -14.35
CA VAL A 190 13.31 3.88 -12.90
C VAL A 190 11.94 3.31 -12.54
N GLU A 191 11.94 2.44 -11.53
CA GLU A 191 10.72 1.84 -10.99
C GLU A 191 10.14 2.69 -9.86
N TYR A 192 8.83 2.91 -9.95
CA TYR A 192 8.04 3.59 -8.93
C TYR A 192 6.85 2.73 -8.55
N CYS A 193 6.53 2.72 -7.26
CA CYS A 193 5.34 2.09 -6.71
C CYS A 193 4.31 3.15 -6.35
N VAL A 194 3.05 2.89 -6.69
CA VAL A 194 1.93 3.81 -6.54
C VAL A 194 0.90 3.19 -5.61
N ARG A 195 0.43 3.97 -4.64
CA ARG A 195 -0.75 3.66 -3.81
C ARG A 195 -1.81 4.74 -4.01
N ALA A 196 -3.07 4.35 -4.11
CA ALA A 196 -4.18 5.28 -4.32
C ALA A 196 -5.28 5.10 -3.28
N SER A 197 -5.86 6.20 -2.79
CA SER A 197 -7.03 6.19 -1.90
C SER A 197 -8.02 7.29 -2.29
N PHE A 198 -9.31 7.06 -2.06
CA PHE A 198 -10.32 8.10 -2.26
C PHE A 198 -10.11 9.27 -1.29
N VAL A 199 -10.46 10.47 -1.74
CA VAL A 199 -10.52 11.66 -0.88
C VAL A 199 -11.97 12.09 -0.73
N SER A 200 -12.38 12.34 0.51
CA SER A 200 -13.72 12.84 0.82
C SER A 200 -13.66 13.78 2.02
N PHE A 201 -14.42 14.88 1.95
CA PHE A 201 -14.62 15.78 3.09
C PHE A 201 -15.61 15.22 4.11
N LEU A 202 -16.54 14.38 3.64
CA LEU A 202 -17.60 13.79 4.47
C LEU A 202 -17.12 12.53 5.20
N ASN A 203 -16.08 11.88 4.67
CA ASN A 203 -15.68 10.56 5.14
C ASN A 203 -14.16 10.43 5.23
N ARG A 204 -13.68 10.07 6.42
CA ARG A 204 -12.26 9.84 6.70
C ARG A 204 -11.87 8.35 6.72
N ASN A 205 -12.84 7.45 6.66
CA ASN A 205 -12.71 5.99 6.69
C ASN A 205 -12.35 5.47 5.28
N THR A 206 -11.21 5.90 4.75
CA THR A 206 -10.71 5.49 3.43
C THR A 206 -9.49 4.60 3.57
N LEU A 207 -9.41 3.55 2.76
CA LEU A 207 -8.28 2.63 2.73
C LEU A 207 -7.43 2.85 1.47
N PRO A 208 -6.09 2.88 1.60
CA PRO A 208 -5.20 2.92 0.44
C PRO A 208 -5.13 1.57 -0.27
N SER A 209 -4.80 1.62 -1.56
CA SER A 209 -4.52 0.42 -2.33
C SER A 209 -3.21 -0.21 -1.88
N GLU A 210 -3.03 -1.48 -2.24
CA GLU A 210 -1.71 -2.09 -2.28
C GLU A 210 -0.79 -1.31 -3.22
N ALA A 211 0.52 -1.51 -3.07
CA ALA A 211 1.51 -0.88 -3.91
C ALA A 211 1.52 -1.53 -5.31
N HIS A 212 1.29 -0.72 -6.35
CA HIS A 212 1.40 -1.16 -7.74
C HIS A 212 2.63 -0.52 -8.37
N CYS A 213 3.57 -1.33 -8.86
CA CYS A 213 4.87 -0.87 -9.32
C CYS A 213 5.01 -1.01 -10.84
N ALA A 214 5.66 -0.02 -11.47
CA ALA A 214 6.04 -0.07 -12.87
C ALA A 214 7.31 0.75 -13.12
N PHE A 215 8.08 0.32 -14.11
CA PHE A 215 9.18 1.12 -14.65
C PHE A 215 8.62 2.21 -15.58
N THR A 216 9.18 3.41 -15.51
CA THR A 216 8.83 4.52 -16.40
C THR A 216 9.16 4.22 -17.87
N SER A 217 10.26 3.51 -18.12
CA SER A 217 10.65 2.98 -19.43
C SER A 217 11.47 1.70 -19.26
N ALA A 218 11.79 1.01 -20.36
CA ALA A 218 12.65 -0.16 -20.30
C ALA A 218 13.95 0.18 -19.54
N PRO A 219 14.31 -0.58 -18.50
CA PRO A 219 15.50 -0.28 -17.72
C PRO A 219 16.72 -0.31 -18.64
N PRO A 220 17.69 0.61 -18.47
CA PRO A 220 18.88 0.61 -19.31
C PRO A 220 19.57 -0.77 -19.21
N PRO A 221 19.89 -1.42 -20.34
CA PRO A 221 20.42 -2.77 -20.33
C PRO A 221 21.73 -2.79 -19.52
N LYS A 222 21.75 -3.57 -18.43
CA LYS A 222 22.95 -3.78 -17.58
C LYS A 222 24.17 -4.18 -18.43
N LEU A 223 23.92 -4.91 -19.52
CA LEU A 223 24.91 -5.36 -20.48
C LEU A 223 25.63 -4.20 -21.17
N CYS A 224 24.93 -3.11 -21.56
CA CYS A 224 25.58 -1.97 -22.23
C CYS A 224 26.58 -1.27 -21.31
N LEU A 225 26.22 -1.11 -20.03
CA LEU A 225 27.12 -0.52 -19.03
C LEU A 225 28.31 -1.43 -18.70
N GLN A 226 28.10 -2.76 -18.64
CA GLN A 226 29.18 -3.73 -18.40
C GLN A 226 30.13 -3.83 -19.60
N MET A 227 29.60 -3.81 -20.83
CA MET A 227 30.39 -3.82 -22.05
C MET A 227 31.24 -2.54 -22.18
N LEU A 228 30.68 -1.38 -21.86
CA LEU A 228 31.42 -0.11 -21.84
C LEU A 228 32.56 -0.12 -20.81
N LYS A 229 32.29 -0.61 -19.60
CA LYS A 229 33.32 -0.78 -18.55
C LYS A 229 34.39 -1.78 -18.96
N GLY A 230 34.01 -2.89 -19.60
CA GLY A 230 34.92 -3.89 -20.13
C GLY A 230 35.83 -3.32 -21.22
N LEU A 231 35.28 -2.54 -22.15
CA LEU A 231 36.03 -1.91 -23.24
C LEU A 231 37.08 -0.91 -22.70
N LEU A 232 36.67 -0.05 -21.75
CA LEU A 232 37.57 0.89 -21.07
C LEU A 232 38.68 0.16 -20.30
N GLY A 233 38.35 -0.93 -19.62
CA GLY A 233 39.32 -1.76 -18.91
C GLY A 233 40.33 -2.43 -19.84
N ALA A 234 39.86 -3.01 -20.95
CA ALA A 234 40.72 -3.64 -21.96
C ALA A 234 41.67 -2.62 -22.62
N PHE A 235 41.16 -1.44 -22.98
CA PHE A 235 41.97 -0.36 -23.54
C PHE A 235 43.05 0.13 -22.55
N GLY A 236 42.69 0.28 -21.28
CA GLY A 236 43.63 0.62 -20.21
C GLY A 236 44.74 -0.43 -20.05
N LEU A 237 44.39 -1.72 -20.06
CA LEU A 237 45.37 -2.81 -20.00
C LEU A 237 46.33 -2.78 -21.20
N LEU A 238 45.80 -2.54 -22.39
CA LEU A 238 46.58 -2.49 -23.63
C LEU A 238 47.59 -1.32 -23.61
N LEU A 239 47.18 -0.15 -23.13
CA LEU A 239 48.07 1.00 -22.91
C LEU A 239 49.19 0.68 -21.92
N VAL A 240 48.88 0.02 -20.80
CA VAL A 240 49.91 -0.39 -19.82
C VAL A 240 50.90 -1.36 -20.44
N LEU A 241 50.43 -2.35 -21.20
CA LEU A 241 51.31 -3.29 -21.90
C LEU A 241 52.21 -2.58 -22.91
N VAL A 242 51.67 -1.65 -23.70
CA VAL A 242 52.46 -0.84 -24.64
C VAL A 242 53.52 -0.02 -23.90
N LEU A 243 53.16 0.67 -22.82
CA LEU A 243 54.12 1.44 -22.02
C LEU A 243 55.22 0.56 -21.43
N LEU A 244 54.88 -0.62 -20.90
CA LEU A 244 55.87 -1.58 -20.39
C LEU A 244 56.81 -2.05 -21.49
N THR A 245 56.30 -2.35 -22.69
CA THR A 245 57.14 -2.73 -23.83
C THR A 245 58.04 -1.58 -24.29
N CYS A 246 57.53 -0.35 -24.35
CA CYS A 246 58.32 0.85 -24.65
C CYS A 246 59.43 1.08 -23.64
N VAL A 247 59.13 1.00 -22.33
CA VAL A 247 60.14 1.14 -21.26
C VAL A 247 61.19 0.05 -21.37
N ARG A 248 60.77 -1.20 -21.62
CA ARG A 248 61.68 -2.33 -21.79
C ARG A 248 62.59 -2.15 -23.01
N TRP A 249 62.04 -1.65 -24.12
CA TRP A 249 62.79 -1.35 -25.34
C TRP A 249 63.81 -0.22 -25.14
N VAL A 250 63.43 0.87 -24.44
CA VAL A 250 64.33 1.97 -24.08
C VAL A 250 65.47 1.48 -23.17
N ARG A 251 65.18 0.61 -22.18
CA ARG A 251 66.19 0.02 -21.29
C ARG A 251 67.19 -0.85 -22.05
N VAL A 252 66.73 -1.69 -22.97
CA VAL A 252 67.60 -2.54 -23.82
C VAL A 252 68.47 -1.68 -24.73
N ARG A 253 67.91 -0.65 -25.38
CA ARG A 253 68.72 0.31 -26.16
C ARG A 253 69.76 1.01 -25.31
N ARG A 254 69.44 1.42 -24.08
CA ARG A 254 70.43 2.04 -23.17
C ARG A 254 71.55 1.07 -22.80
N GLN A 255 71.25 -0.22 -22.60
CA GLN A 255 72.27 -1.23 -22.27
C GLN A 255 73.22 -1.54 -23.44
N GLN A 256 72.77 -1.45 -24.69
CA GLN A 256 73.64 -1.65 -25.86
C GLN A 256 74.59 -0.47 -26.14
N VAL A 257 74.37 0.70 -25.51
CA VAL A 257 75.18 1.91 -25.74
C VAL A 257 76.27 2.10 -24.67
N LEU A 258 76.31 1.30 -23.60
CA LEU A 258 77.38 1.33 -22.59
C LEU A 258 78.60 0.49 -23.07
N PRO A 259 79.78 1.09 -23.29
CA PRO A 259 80.97 0.36 -23.72
C PRO A 259 81.53 -0.54 -22.61
N ARG A 260 82.05 -1.70 -23.00
CA ARG A 260 82.69 -2.71 -22.14
C ARG A 260 83.98 -2.12 -21.52
N PRO A 261 84.22 -2.25 -20.20
CA PRO A 261 85.47 -1.77 -19.62
C PRO A 261 86.65 -2.65 -20.05
N GLU A 262 87.68 -2.01 -20.60
CA GLU A 262 88.94 -2.62 -21.03
C GLU A 262 89.82 -2.98 -19.83
N ARG A 263 90.43 -4.17 -19.88
CA ARG A 263 91.20 -4.78 -18.80
C ARG A 263 92.59 -4.14 -18.75
N ALA A 264 92.96 -3.52 -17.62
CA ALA A 264 94.25 -2.85 -17.45
C ALA A 264 95.45 -3.84 -17.41
N PRO A 265 96.59 -3.51 -18.06
CA PRO A 265 97.83 -4.29 -17.96
C PRO A 265 98.66 -3.94 -16.69
N PRO A 266 99.59 -4.81 -16.26
CA PRO A 266 100.28 -4.68 -14.98
C PRO A 266 101.40 -3.64 -14.98
N ALA A 267 101.66 -3.12 -13.79
CA ALA A 267 102.56 -2.02 -13.47
C ALA A 267 104.06 -2.34 -13.64
N VAL A 268 104.82 -1.33 -14.05
CA VAL A 268 106.29 -1.27 -13.90
C VAL A 268 106.66 0.12 -13.37
N CYS A 269 107.45 0.13 -12.29
CA CYS A 269 107.95 1.31 -11.58
C CYS A 269 109.36 1.71 -12.05
N SER A 270 109.60 3.01 -12.20
CA SER A 270 110.85 3.78 -12.04
C SER A 270 110.51 5.24 -12.37
N GLY A 271 111.02 6.33 -11.80
CA GLY A 271 112.01 6.68 -10.79
C GLY A 271 112.15 8.22 -10.91
N PHE A 272 112.24 8.92 -9.76
CA PHE A 272 112.59 10.34 -9.46
C PHE A 272 113.41 11.17 -10.48
N PRO A 273 113.64 12.52 -10.32
CA PRO A 273 113.30 13.42 -9.19
C PRO A 273 112.83 14.88 -9.52
N LEU A 274 112.45 15.59 -8.43
CA LEU A 274 112.55 17.02 -8.09
C LEU A 274 112.82 18.08 -9.18
N SER A 275 112.04 19.18 -9.18
CA SER A 275 112.52 20.50 -8.71
C SER A 275 111.43 21.59 -8.69
N THR A 276 111.18 22.10 -7.47
CA THR A 276 111.04 23.49 -7.00
C THR A 276 110.16 24.58 -7.68
N SER A 277 109.60 25.41 -6.77
CA SER A 277 109.46 26.88 -6.83
C SER A 277 108.37 27.44 -7.77
N LYS A 278 107.56 28.44 -7.44
CA LYS A 278 107.28 29.28 -6.25
C LYS A 278 106.05 30.14 -6.61
N GLN A 279 105.44 30.69 -5.57
CA GLN A 279 104.92 32.07 -5.44
C GLN A 279 103.48 32.42 -5.84
N HIS A 280 102.84 33.02 -4.83
CA HIS A 280 101.98 34.21 -4.84
C HIS A 280 100.61 34.08 -5.52
N GLU A 281 99.51 34.67 -5.05
CA GLU A 281 99.25 35.70 -4.04
C GLU A 281 97.75 35.59 -3.64
N SER A 282 97.46 36.06 -2.42
CA SER A 282 96.19 36.41 -1.73
C SER A 282 94.84 36.48 -2.47
N ALA A 283 93.83 35.80 -1.90
CA ALA A 283 92.67 36.31 -1.11
C ALA A 283 92.02 37.67 -1.49
N PRO A 284 90.73 37.92 -1.18
CA PRO A 284 89.84 37.24 -0.21
C PRO A 284 88.71 36.38 -0.78
#